data_AF-A0A1V9XUB6-F1
#
_entry.id   AF-A0A1V9XUB6-F1
#
_cell.length_a   1.000
_cell.length_b   1.000
_cell.length_c   1.000
_cell.angle_alpha   90.00
_cell.angle_beta   90.00
_cell.angle_gamma   90.00
#
_symmetry.space_group_name_H-M   'P 1'
#
loop_
_entity.id
_entity.type
_entity.pdbx_description
1 polymer ?
#
loop_
_entity_poly.entity_id
_entity_poly.type
_entity_poly.pdbx_seq_one_letter_code
_entity_poly.pdbx_strand_id
1 'polypeptide(L)'
;MWSLQIVEAHVCGVPDERMGEEVCVWLKISNDSGNDIINEESVRNYCKGKLAHFKIPRYIVFTDVFPKTASGKIQKFKMRENMCQKLGIENTIFQRDHTAYEPLTN
;
A
#
# COMPACT_ATOMS: atom_id res chain seq x y z
N MET A 1 -20.96 9.15 -14.29
CA MET A 1 -20.43 9.46 -12.95
C MET A 1 -19.74 8.20 -12.48
N TRP A 2 -18.41 8.17 -12.35
CA TRP A 2 -17.69 6.98 -11.90
C TRP A 2 -18.10 6.73 -10.45
N SER A 3 -19.02 5.80 -10.20
CA SER A 3 -19.23 5.30 -8.85
C SER A 3 -17.93 4.61 -8.46
N LEU A 4 -17.26 5.12 -7.44
CA LEU A 4 -16.01 4.54 -6.96
C LEU A 4 -16.33 3.14 -6.43
N GLN A 5 -16.03 2.12 -7.22
CA GLN A 5 -16.22 0.72 -6.88
C GLN A 5 -15.17 0.21 -5.87
N ILE A 6 -14.39 1.11 -5.27
CA ILE A 6 -13.38 0.77 -4.25
C ILE A 6 -14.04 0.89 -2.87
N VAL A 7 -14.11 -0.22 -2.15
CA VAL A 7 -14.75 -0.32 -0.82
C VAL A 7 -13.75 -0.03 0.29
N GLU A 8 -12.52 -0.51 0.15
CA GLU A 8 -11.47 -0.35 1.15
C GLU A 8 -10.13 -0.17 0.44
N ALA A 9 -9.31 0.77 0.91
CA ALA A 9 -7.99 1.05 0.34
C ALA A 9 -6.96 1.28 1.46
N HIS A 10 -5.86 0.55 1.41
CA HIS A 10 -4.75 0.69 2.35
C HIS A 10 -3.42 0.83 1.62
N VAL A 11 -2.60 1.77 2.07
CA VAL A 11 -1.31 2.08 1.43
C VAL A 11 -0.16 1.77 2.37
N CYS A 12 0.88 1.15 1.81
CA CYS A 12 2.17 0.92 2.47
C CYS A 12 3.33 1.22 1.50
N GLY A 13 4.47 1.64 2.05
CA GLY A 13 5.72 1.72 1.31
C GLY A 13 6.37 0.34 1.21
N VAL A 14 6.85 0.01 0.01
CA VAL A 14 7.63 -1.20 -0.30
C VAL A 14 9.07 -0.76 -0.60
N PRO A 15 10.11 -1.43 -0.05
CA PRO A 15 11.49 -1.06 -0.33
C PRO A 15 11.78 -1.02 -1.83
N ASP A 16 12.55 -0.03 -2.26
CA ASP A 16 13.01 0.09 -3.64
C ASP A 16 14.43 0.68 -3.67
N GLU A 17 15.31 0.11 -4.47
CA GLU A 17 16.73 0.49 -4.51
C GLU A 17 16.95 1.92 -5.01
N ARG A 18 16.06 2.43 -5.89
CA ARG A 18 16.21 3.75 -6.52
C ARG A 18 15.50 4.83 -5.73
N MET A 19 14.27 4.56 -5.31
CA MET A 19 13.40 5.54 -4.65
C MET A 19 13.47 5.49 -3.12
N GLY A 20 14.17 4.49 -2.56
CA GLY A 20 14.12 4.13 -1.14
C GLY A 20 12.83 3.37 -0.80
N GLU A 21 11.68 3.95 -1.15
CA GLU A 21 10.38 3.29 -1.06
C GLU A 21 9.50 3.59 -2.29
N GLU A 22 8.71 2.61 -2.69
CA GLU A 22 7.68 2.71 -3.71
C GLU A 22 6.29 2.55 -3.11
N VAL A 23 5.32 3.25 -3.68
CA VAL A 23 3.94 3.24 -3.19
C VAL A 23 3.25 1.94 -3.61
N CYS A 24 2.79 1.17 -2.62
CA CYS A 24 1.92 0.02 -2.80
C CYS A 24 0.54 0.27 -2.20
N VAL A 25 -0.51 0.13 -3.02
CA VAL A 25 -1.90 0.20 -2.57
C VAL A 25 -2.55 -1.18 -2.65
N TRP A 26 -3.25 -1.55 -1.58
CA TRP A 26 -4.12 -2.72 -1.52
C TRP A 26 -5.57 -2.24 -1.55
N LEU A 27 -6.36 -2.79 -2.46
CA LEU A 27 -7.71 -2.37 -2.77
C LEU A 27 -8.68 -3.54 -2.64
N LYS A 28 -9.80 -3.30 -1.97
CA LYS A 28 -10.99 -4.13 -2.08
C LYS A 28 -11.98 -3.45 -3.00
N ILE A 29 -12.44 -4.17 -4.00
CA ILE A 29 -13.46 -3.70 -4.94
C ILE A 29 -14.85 -4.20 -4.53
N SER A 30 -15.87 -3.46 -4.91
CA SER A 30 -17.26 -3.85 -4.71
C SER A 30 -17.65 -4.92 -5.72
N ASN A 31 -18.35 -5.96 -5.25
CA ASN A 31 -18.92 -6.99 -6.11
C ASN A 31 -20.14 -6.49 -6.91
N ASP A 32 -20.69 -5.32 -6.55
CA ASP A 32 -21.82 -4.69 -7.24
C ASP A 32 -21.36 -3.78 -8.40
N SER A 33 -20.09 -3.88 -8.77
CA SER A 33 -19.57 -3.27 -9.98
C SER A 33 -20.22 -3.99 -11.17
N GLY A 34 -20.94 -3.25 -12.02
CA GLY A 34 -21.44 -3.80 -13.29
C GLY A 34 -20.30 -4.25 -14.21
N ASN A 35 -20.48 -4.20 -15.53
CA ASN A 35 -19.45 -4.64 -16.49
C ASN A 35 -18.15 -3.80 -16.53
N ASP A 36 -18.01 -2.78 -15.68
CA ASP A 36 -16.82 -1.93 -15.63
C ASP A 36 -15.70 -2.64 -14.84
N ILE A 37 -14.74 -3.20 -15.57
CA ILE A 37 -13.58 -3.90 -15.01
C ILE A 37 -12.58 -2.86 -14.46
N ILE A 38 -12.41 -2.78 -13.14
CA ILE A 38 -11.29 -2.07 -12.53
C ILE A 38 -10.01 -2.91 -12.66
N ASN A 39 -8.98 -2.30 -13.22
CA ASN A 39 -7.64 -2.87 -13.33
C ASN A 39 -6.60 -1.88 -12.80
N GLU A 40 -5.33 -2.28 -12.78
CA GLU A 40 -4.27 -1.42 -12.26
C GLU A 40 -4.11 -0.12 -13.06
N GLU A 41 -4.32 -0.17 -14.38
CA GLU A 41 -4.17 0.99 -15.24
C GLU A 41 -5.24 2.04 -14.96
N SER A 42 -6.49 1.62 -14.78
CA SER A 42 -7.59 2.52 -14.44
C SER A 42 -7.35 3.21 -13.09
N VAL A 43 -6.81 2.49 -12.10
CA VAL A 43 -6.38 3.06 -10.82
C VAL A 43 -5.26 4.09 -11.00
N ARG A 44 -4.20 3.77 -11.75
CA ARG A 44 -3.10 4.72 -12.03
C ARG A 44 -3.62 5.96 -12.77
N ASN A 45 -4.47 5.77 -13.79
CA ASN A 45 -5.06 6.86 -14.57
C ASN A 45 -5.98 7.74 -13.71
N TYR A 46 -6.69 7.16 -12.76
CA TYR A 46 -7.49 7.94 -11.80
C TYR A 46 -6.62 8.85 -10.92
N CYS A 47 -5.41 8.40 -10.55
CA CYS A 47 -4.45 9.17 -9.76
C CYS A 47 -3.71 10.25 -10.58
N LYS A 48 -3.52 10.05 -11.90
CA LYS A 48 -2.86 11.03 -12.78
C LYS A 48 -3.61 12.36 -12.74
N GLY A 49 -2.86 13.45 -12.63
CA GLY A 49 -3.41 14.81 -12.52
C GLY A 49 -4.00 15.17 -11.15
N LYS A 50 -4.20 14.19 -10.24
CA LYS A 50 -4.64 14.42 -8.86
C LYS A 50 -3.51 14.30 -7.85
N LEU A 51 -2.53 13.45 -8.16
CA LEU A 51 -1.34 13.22 -7.34
C LEU A 51 -0.10 13.60 -8.12
N ALA A 52 0.95 14.02 -7.40
CA ALA A 52 2.28 14.13 -7.97
C ALA A 52 2.73 12.76 -8.52
N HIS A 53 3.51 12.76 -9.61
CA HIS A 53 3.87 11.54 -10.35
C HIS A 53 4.45 10.44 -9.44
N PHE A 54 5.34 10.82 -8.51
CA PHE A 54 5.98 9.89 -7.56
C PHE A 54 5.05 9.35 -6.47
N LYS A 55 3.81 9.85 -6.35
CA LYS A 55 2.78 9.34 -5.43
C LYS A 55 1.78 8.41 -6.12
N ILE A 56 1.88 8.23 -7.44
CA ILE A 56 1.05 7.27 -8.16
C ILE A 56 1.52 5.86 -7.76
N PRO A 57 0.61 4.98 -7.28
CA PRO A 57 1.01 3.64 -6.86
C PRO A 57 1.72 2.86 -7.95
N ARG A 58 2.95 2.41 -7.66
CA ARG A 58 3.67 1.48 -8.53
C ARG A 58 3.06 0.09 -8.44
N TYR A 59 2.78 -0.36 -7.23
CA TYR A 59 2.15 -1.66 -6.96
C TYR A 59 0.69 -1.48 -6.57
N ILE A 60 -0.20 -2.23 -7.22
CA ILE A 60 -1.63 -2.26 -6.92
C ILE A 60 -2.00 -3.72 -6.68
N VAL A 61 -2.62 -3.99 -5.53
CA VAL A 61 -3.04 -5.35 -5.13
C VAL A 61 -4.53 -5.34 -4.91
N PHE A 62 -5.26 -6.16 -5.66
CA PHE A 62 -6.68 -6.39 -5.41
C PHE A 62 -6.83 -7.57 -4.44
N THR A 63 -7.55 -7.38 -3.34
CA THR A 63 -7.78 -8.41 -2.34
C THR A 63 -9.05 -8.16 -1.53
N ASP A 64 -9.70 -9.24 -1.11
CA ASP A 64 -10.80 -9.21 -0.12
C ASP A 64 -10.30 -9.35 1.33
N VAL A 65 -9.05 -9.77 1.50
CA VAL A 65 -8.44 -10.08 2.78
C VAL A 65 -7.29 -9.13 3.06
N PHE A 66 -7.36 -8.45 4.21
CA PHE A 66 -6.30 -7.61 4.72
C PHE A 66 -5.75 -8.18 6.02
N PRO A 67 -4.44 -8.09 6.27
CA PRO A 67 -3.88 -8.45 7.56
C PRO A 67 -4.39 -7.46 8.61
N LYS A 68 -5.22 -7.96 9.54
CA LYS A 68 -5.83 -7.19 10.62
C LYS A 68 -5.51 -7.83 11.96
N THR A 69 -5.40 -7.02 13.02
CA THR A 69 -5.38 -7.52 14.40
C THR A 69 -6.74 -8.11 14.78
N ALA A 70 -6.84 -8.81 15.91
CA ALA A 70 -8.12 -9.28 16.44
C ALA A 70 -9.16 -8.15 16.64
N SER A 71 -8.70 -6.91 16.85
CA SER A 71 -9.56 -5.72 16.95
C SER A 71 -9.91 -5.08 15.61
N GLY A 72 -9.52 -5.68 14.48
CA GLY A 72 -9.78 -5.18 13.13
C GLY A 72 -8.80 -4.13 12.61
N LYS A 73 -7.84 -3.66 13.43
CA LYS A 73 -6.81 -2.69 13.00
C LYS A 73 -5.90 -3.29 11.93
N ILE A 74 -5.67 -2.55 10.84
CA ILE A 74 -4.79 -2.95 9.73
C ILE A 74 -3.33 -3.05 10.17
N GLN A 75 -2.66 -4.11 9.75
CA GLN A 75 -1.23 -4.34 10.00
C GLN A 75 -0.42 -4.04 8.73
N LYS A 76 -0.12 -2.76 8.48
CA LYS A 76 0.64 -2.31 7.29
C LYS A 76 2.02 -2.95 7.16
N PHE A 77 2.65 -3.32 8.29
CA PHE A 77 3.93 -4.03 8.29
C PHE A 77 3.81 -5.40 7.60
N LYS A 78 2.74 -6.16 7.88
CA LYS A 78 2.47 -7.44 7.20
C LYS A 78 2.16 -7.27 5.73
N MET A 79 1.46 -6.18 5.35
CA MET A 79 1.23 -5.87 3.93
C MET A 79 2.56 -5.68 3.19
N ARG A 80 3.49 -4.94 3.80
CA ARG A 80 4.85 -4.76 3.26
C ARG A 80 5.62 -6.08 3.21
N GLU A 81 5.61 -6.87 4.28
CA GLU A 81 6.26 -8.20 4.31
C GLU A 81 5.77 -9.09 3.18
N ASN A 82 4.44 -9.18 2.99
CA ASN A 82 3.83 -9.94 1.90
C ASN A 82 4.30 -9.43 0.52
N MET A 83 4.42 -8.11 0.36
CA MET A 83 4.93 -7.53 -0.89
C MET A 83 6.42 -7.81 -1.10
N CYS A 84 7.24 -7.72 -0.05
CA CYS A 84 8.67 -8.04 -0.13
C CYS A 84 8.87 -9.51 -0.51
N GLN A 85 8.12 -10.42 0.11
CA GLN A 85 8.11 -11.84 -0.24
C GLN A 85 7.67 -12.08 -1.69
N LYS A 86 6.57 -11.43 -2.12
CA LYS A 86 6.06 -11.56 -3.50
C LYS A 86 7.04 -11.05 -4.55
N LEU A 87 7.81 -10.01 -4.22
CA LEU A 87 8.79 -9.39 -5.11
C LEU A 87 10.18 -10.02 -4.99
N GLY A 88 10.41 -10.91 -4.02
CA GLY A 88 11.72 -11.51 -3.77
C GLY A 88 12.77 -10.51 -3.26
N ILE A 89 12.36 -9.48 -2.53
CA ILE A 89 13.24 -8.42 -2.02
C ILE A 89 13.30 -8.44 -0.49
N GLU A 90 14.37 -7.88 0.07
CA GLU A 90 14.53 -7.74 1.52
C GLU A 90 13.68 -6.60 2.09
N ASN A 91 13.11 -6.82 3.27
CA ASN A 91 12.31 -5.83 3.98
C ASN A 91 13.19 -4.88 4.81
N THR A 92 13.84 -3.92 4.15
CA THR A 92 14.87 -3.05 4.75
C THR A 92 14.32 -1.87 5.57
N ILE A 93 13.02 -1.56 5.47
CA ILE A 93 12.41 -0.37 6.11
C ILE A 93 12.36 -0.50 7.66
N PHE A 94 12.66 -1.67 8.23
CA PHE A 94 12.70 -1.89 9.68
C PHE A 94 14.03 -1.50 10.36
N GLN A 95 15.05 -1.11 9.61
CA GLN A 95 16.36 -0.75 10.19
C GLN A 95 16.46 0.70 10.69
N ARG A 96 15.38 1.51 10.62
CA ARG A 96 15.34 2.82 11.28
C ARG A 96 14.98 2.67 12.76
N ASP A 97 16.00 2.36 13.55
CA ASP A 97 16.19 2.57 14.99
C ASP A 97 14.95 2.93 15.84
N HIS A 98 14.41 1.95 16.55
CA HIS A 98 13.73 2.18 17.83
C HIS A 98 14.73 2.44 18.98
N THR A 99 16.03 2.59 18.67
CA THR A 99 17.15 2.76 19.62
C THR A 99 17.70 4.19 19.71
N ALA A 100 17.03 5.20 19.15
CA ALA A 100 17.39 6.61 19.37
C ALA A 100 16.34 7.33 20.24
N TYR A 101 16.20 6.90 21.48
CA TYR A 101 15.74 7.76 22.57
C TYR A 101 16.73 7.60 23.71
N GLU A 102 17.89 8.24 23.61
CA GLU A 102 18.69 8.51 24.79
C GLU A 102 17.91 9.54 25.62
N PRO A 103 17.45 9.21 26.84
CA PRO A 103 16.86 10.23 27.69
C PRO A 103 17.93 11.27 27.97
N LEU A 104 17.64 12.55 27.67
CA LEU A 104 18.45 13.66 28.14
C LEU A 104 18.52 13.55 29.67
N THR A 105 19.65 13.06 30.19
CA THR A 105 19.97 13.09 31.60
C THR A 105 20.01 14.55 32.03
N ASN A 106 19.25 14.89 33.07
CA ASN A 106 19.36 16.15 33.78
C ASN A 106 20.01 15.92 35.14
#